data_AF-A0A661KV11-F1
#
_entry.id   AF-A0A661KV11-F1
#
_cell.length_a   1.000
_cell.length_b   1.000
_cell.length_c   1.000
_cell.angle_alpha   90.00
_cell.angle_beta   90.00
_cell.angle_gamma   90.00
#
_symmetry.space_group_name_H-M   'P 1'
#
loop_
_entity.id
_entity.type
_entity.pdbx_description
1 polymer ?
#
loop_
_entity_poly.entity_id
_entity_poly.type
_entity_poly.pdbx_seq_one_letter_code
_entity_poly.pdbx_strand_id
1 'polypeptide(L)' 'MGNLRRPNSNEATGTFNRSRSVVPMSGLCTRCVDGCRGGCEVWLSSFRGREVLYPQNFGQITAGADKNYPV' A
#
# COMPACT_ATOMS: atom_id res chain seq x y z
N MET A 1 -23.71 -3.51 3.34
CA MET A 1 -22.74 -3.90 4.39
C MET A 1 -21.34 -3.53 3.90
N GLY A 2 -20.81 -2.39 4.33
CA GLY A 2 -19.45 -1.98 3.97
C GLY A 2 -18.44 -2.76 4.80
N ASN A 3 -17.37 -3.26 4.16
CA ASN A 3 -16.24 -3.85 4.86
C ASN A 3 -15.67 -2.82 5.87
N LEU A 4 -15.89 -3.03 7.17
CA LEU A 4 -15.33 -2.18 8.25
C LEU A 4 -13.82 -2.30 8.40
N ARG A 5 -13.15 -3.11 7.56
CA ARG A 5 -11.70 -3.25 7.52
C ARG A 5 -11.20 -2.64 6.21
N ARG A 6 -10.65 -1.43 6.29
CA ARG A 6 -9.85 -0.90 5.18
C ARG A 6 -8.65 -1.84 4.99
N PRO A 7 -8.38 -2.35 3.77
CA PRO A 7 -7.20 -3.17 3.54
C PRO A 7 -5.92 -2.38 3.86
N ASN A 8 -4.83 -3.06 4.22
CA ASN A 8 -3.48 -2.46 4.36
C ASN A 8 -3.27 -1.43 5.48
N SER A 9 -4.28 -1.16 6.32
CA SER A 9 -4.13 -0.37 7.54
C SER A 9 -5.09 -0.89 8.60
N ASN A 10 -4.52 -1.44 9.68
CA ASN A 10 -5.28 -2.04 10.76
C ASN A 10 -4.59 -1.81 12.11
N GLU A 11 -5.38 -1.54 13.15
CA GLU A 11 -4.88 -1.43 14.53
C GLU A 11 -4.25 -2.74 15.01
N ALA A 12 -4.82 -3.89 14.59
CA ALA A 12 -4.34 -5.21 14.99
C ALA A 12 -2.91 -5.50 14.50
N THR A 13 -2.50 -4.91 13.37
CA THR A 13 -1.14 -5.02 12.83
C THR A 13 -0.31 -3.77 13.13
N GLY A 14 -0.87 -2.76 13.83
CA GLY A 14 -0.23 -1.48 14.08
C GLY A 14 0.08 -0.69 12.81
N THR A 15 -0.60 -1.00 11.70
CA THR A 15 -0.26 -0.48 10.37
C THR A 15 -1.10 0.72 9.98
N PHE A 16 -0.44 1.71 9.37
CA PHE A 16 -1.10 2.92 8.91
C PHE A 16 -0.62 3.38 7.53
N ASN A 17 -1.56 3.94 6.78
CA ASN A 17 -1.28 4.52 5.47
C ASN A 17 -0.59 5.88 5.60
N ARG A 18 0.34 6.17 4.68
CA ARG A 18 1.02 7.47 4.56
C ARG A 18 0.05 8.58 4.13
N SER A 19 -0.82 8.27 3.17
CA SER A 19 -1.78 9.20 2.56
C SER A 19 -3.16 9.01 3.18
N ARG A 20 -3.95 10.09 3.24
CA ARG A 20 -5.38 10.02 3.56
C ARG A 20 -6.22 9.55 2.37
N SER A 21 -5.79 9.90 1.16
CA SER A 21 -6.36 9.36 -0.09
C SER A 21 -5.82 7.96 -0.32
N VAL A 22 -6.69 6.98 -0.12
CA VAL A 22 -6.39 5.55 -0.20
C VAL A 22 -7.38 4.86 -1.12
N VAL A 23 -6.86 3.91 -1.88
CA VAL A 23 -7.65 3.10 -2.81
C VAL A 23 -8.63 2.23 -2.01
N PRO A 24 -9.95 2.28 -2.27
CA PRO A 24 -10.92 1.49 -1.51
C PRO A 24 -10.70 -0.03 -1.62
N MET A 25 -10.28 -0.52 -2.80
CA MET A 25 -10.09 -1.96 -3.06
C MET A 25 -8.81 -2.53 -2.48
N SER A 26 -7.68 -1.84 -2.67
CA SER A 26 -6.36 -2.33 -2.24
C SER A 26 -5.91 -1.71 -0.92
N GLY A 27 -6.51 -0.62 -0.44
CA GLY A 27 -6.07 0.08 0.76
C GLY A 27 -4.73 0.79 0.64
N LEU A 28 -4.11 0.78 -0.54
CA LEU A 28 -2.85 1.47 -0.82
C LEU A 28 -3.07 2.99 -0.93
N CYS A 29 -2.01 3.75 -0.68
CA CYS A 29 -1.99 5.17 -1.04
C CYS A 29 -2.12 5.34 -2.57
N THR A 30 -2.71 6.45 -3.02
CA THR A 30 -2.78 6.82 -4.45
C THR A 30 -1.44 6.75 -5.17
N ARG A 31 -0.35 7.04 -4.44
CA ARG A 31 1.03 6.79 -4.85
C ARG A 31 1.77 6.07 -3.74
N CYS A 32 2.22 4.86 -4.04
CA CYS A 32 3.17 4.11 -3.24
C CYS A 32 4.58 4.43 -3.76
N VAL A 33 5.53 4.73 -2.87
CA VAL A 33 6.89 5.17 -3.24
C VAL A 33 7.91 4.39 -2.43
N ASP A 34 9.10 4.14 -2.98
CA ASP A 34 10.14 3.35 -2.30
C ASP A 34 10.63 4.03 -1.00
N GLY A 35 10.64 5.36 -0.96
CA GLY A 35 10.94 6.17 0.24
C GLY A 35 9.74 6.42 1.17
N CYS A 36 8.75 5.53 1.20
CA CYS A 36 7.55 5.73 2.02
C CYS A 36 7.92 5.79 3.51
N ARG A 37 7.49 6.86 4.19
CA ARG A 37 7.59 7.01 5.66
C ARG A 37 6.36 6.48 6.42
N GLY A 38 5.44 5.82 5.71
CA GLY A 38 4.29 5.15 6.32
C GLY A 38 4.65 3.78 6.87
N GLY A 39 3.65 3.05 7.38
CA GLY A 39 3.82 1.71 7.93
C GLY A 39 2.68 0.79 7.51
N CYS A 40 2.25 0.83 6.25
CA CYS A 40 1.18 -0.03 5.76
C CYS A 40 1.65 -1.48 5.62
N GLU A 41 0.72 -2.42 5.54
CA GLU A 41 1.03 -3.87 5.50
C GLU A 41 1.91 -4.23 4.28
N VAL A 42 1.71 -3.57 3.13
CA VAL A 42 2.57 -3.72 1.93
C VAL A 42 3.97 -3.15 2.14
N TRP A 43 4.10 -2.07 2.89
CA TRP A 43 5.41 -1.52 3.22
C TRP A 43 6.18 -2.46 4.14
N LEU A 44 5.53 -3.05 5.15
CA LEU A 44 6.14 -4.05 6.02
C LEU A 44 6.56 -5.31 5.24
N SER A 45 5.72 -5.80 4.31
CA SER A 45 6.06 -6.98 3.50
C SER A 45 7.20 -6.72 2.50
N SER A 46 7.43 -5.45 2.13
CA SER A 46 8.47 -5.06 1.19
C SER A 46 9.90 -5.18 1.74
N PHE A 47 10.09 -5.22 3.06
CA PHE A 47 11.43 -5.30 3.66
C PHE A 47 12.22 -6.53 3.23
N ARG A 48 11.56 -7.69 3.14
CA ARG A 48 12.17 -8.94 2.65
C ARG A 48 11.96 -9.15 1.16
N GLY A 49 11.00 -8.46 0.55
CA GLY A 49 10.70 -8.56 -0.88
C GLY A 49 11.85 -8.11 -1.78
N ARG A 50 12.64 -7.12 -1.37
CA ARG A 50 13.80 -6.65 -2.16
C ARG A 50 14.96 -7.65 -2.21
N GLU A 51 15.03 -8.59 -1.27
CA GLU A 51 16.06 -9.63 -1.24
C GLU A 51 15.82 -10.73 -2.28
N VAL A 52 14.56 -10.92 -2.69
CA VAL A 52 14.11 -12.01 -3.58
C VAL A 52 13.85 -11.55 -5.02
N LEU A 53 13.82 -10.24 -5.28
CA LEU A 53 13.71 -9.71 -6.63
C LEU A 53 15.09 -9.85 -7.33
N TYR A 54 15.12 -10.60 -8.43
CA TYR A 54 16.24 -10.60 -9.39
C TYR A 54 16.67 -9.14 -9.66
N PRO A 55 17.97 -8.83 -9.82
CA PRO A 55 18.48 -7.46 -9.92
C PRO A 55 17.80 -6.69 -11.07
N GLN A 56 16.69 -6.05 -10.73
CA GLN A 56 15.90 -5.19 -11.58
C GLN A 56 15.51 -4.01 -10.70
N ASN A 57 15.74 -2.81 -11.23
CA ASN A 57 15.35 -1.58 -10.56
C ASN A 57 13.83 -1.61 -10.34
N PHE A 58 13.39 -1.87 -9.12
CA PHE A 58 11.99 -1.69 -8.75
C PHE A 58 11.63 -0.22 -8.99
N GLY A 59 10.46 0.03 -9.59
CA GLY A 59 10.03 1.38 -9.93
C GLY A 59 10.01 2.27 -8.69
N GLN A 60 10.46 3.53 -8.83
CA GLN A 60 10.49 4.49 -7.71
C GLN A 60 9.09 4.80 -7.16
N ILE A 61 8.05 4.63 -7.99
CA ILE A 61 6.65 4.93 -7.68
C ILE A 61 5.75 3.86 -8.30
N THR A 62 4.80 3.36 -7.52
CA THR A 62 3.67 2.53 -7.97
C THR A 62 2.38 3.31 -7.75
N ALA A 63 1.54 3.43 -8.78
CA ALA A 63 0.26 4.13 -8.68
C ALA A 63 -0.82 3.21 -8.11
N GLY A 64 -1.50 3.66 -7.05
CA GLY A 64 -2.74 3.07 -6.57
C GLY A 64 -3.91 3.57 -7.42
N ALA A 65 -4.81 2.68 -7.82
CA ALA A 65 -6.02 3.04 -8.54
C ALA A 65 -6.99 3.80 -7.63
N ASP A 66 -6.90 5.13 -7.57
CA ASP A 66 -7.76 5.98 -6.70
C ASP A 66 -9.26 5.92 -7.06
N LYS A 67 -9.61 5.41 -8.24
CA LYS A 67 -10.99 5.33 -8.71
C LYS A 67 -11.75 4.18 -8.01
N ASN A 68 -12.98 4.47 -7.59
CA ASN A 68 -13.92 3.48 -7.08
C ASN A 68 -14.67 2.83 -8.26
N TYR A 69 -14.22 1.66 -8.70
CA TYR A 69 -14.85 0.86 -9.77
C TYR A 69 -16.01 0.01 -9.20
N PRO A 70 -17.06 -0.32 -9.97
CA PRO A 70 -17.23 -0.17 -11.42
C PRO A 70 -17.76 1.23 -11.76
N VAL A 71 -17.05 1.92 -12.66
CA VAL A 71 -17.58 3.13 -13.31
C VAL A 71 -18.60 2.74 -14.36
#